data_AF-A0AAW0J4D0-F1
#
_entry.id   AF-A0AAW0J4D0-F1
#
_cell.length_a   1.000
_cell.length_b   1.000
_cell.length_c   1.000
_cell.angle_alpha   90.00
_cell.angle_beta   90.00
_cell.angle_gamma   90.00
#
_symmetry.space_group_name_H-M   'P 1'
#
loop_
_entity.id
_entity.type
_entity.pdbx_description
1 polymer ?
#
loop_
_entity_poly.entity_id
_entity_poly.type
_entity_poly.pdbx_seq_one_letter_code
_entity_poly.pdbx_strand_id
1 'polypeptide(L)' 'EVQVALPISKPLRRGGFIADSDGERTWVNFKYERLPIFCHFCGHPRHDLNHCVSHFAAKKNGGC' A
#
# COMPACT_ATOMS: atom_id res chain seq x y z
N GLU A 1 -16.27 16.24 3.55
CA GLU A 1 -15.29 15.13 3.45
C GLU A 1 -14.96 14.94 1.98
N VAL A 2 -13.67 14.78 1.64
CA VAL A 2 -13.25 14.50 0.25
C VAL A 2 -13.10 12.99 0.11
N GLN A 3 -13.81 12.40 -0.85
CA GLN A 3 -13.73 10.97 -1.15
C GLN A 3 -13.01 10.75 -2.47
N VAL A 4 -12.14 9.73 -2.51
CA VAL A 4 -11.35 9.39 -3.69
C VAL A 4 -11.45 7.89 -3.95
N ALA A 5 -11.63 7.53 -5.22
CA ALA A 5 -11.59 6.13 -5.64
C ALA A 5 -10.13 5.68 -5.76
N LEU A 6 -9.76 4.64 -5.01
CA LEU A 6 -8.43 4.03 -5.07
C LEU A 6 -8.51 2.63 -5.71
N PRO A 7 -7.69 2.32 -6.72
CA PRO A 7 -7.66 1.00 -7.33
C PRO A 7 -7.04 -0.01 -6.36
N ILE A 8 -7.81 -1.04 -5.98
CA ILE A 8 -7.37 -2.13 -5.09
C ILE A 8 -6.32 -3.06 -5.73
N SER A 9 -6.16 -3.01 -7.05
CA SER A 9 -5.17 -3.77 -7.81
C SER A 9 -3.76 -3.20 -7.73
N LYS A 10 -3.58 -2.05 -7.07
CA LYS A 10 -2.29 -1.42 -6.86
C LYS A 10 -1.98 -1.36 -5.37
N PRO A 11 -0.70 -1.42 -4.99
CA PRO A 11 -0.33 -1.27 -3.60
C PRO A 11 -0.67 0.15 -3.14
N LEU A 12 -1.09 0.27 -1.88
CA LEU A 12 -1.37 1.58 -1.29
C LEU A 12 -0.09 2.42 -1.22
N ARG A 13 -0.21 3.70 -1.59
CA ARG A 13 0.91 4.63 -1.52
C ARG A 13 1.20 4.95 -0.06
N ARG A 14 2.45 4.76 0.37
CA ARG A 14 2.86 5.10 1.75
C ARG A 14 3.03 6.60 1.95
N GLY A 15 3.21 7.34 0.87
CA GLY A 15 3.35 8.78 0.87
C GLY A 15 3.49 9.32 -0.54
N GLY A 16 3.68 10.63 -0.63
CA GLY A 16 3.93 11.32 -1.88
C GLY A 16 4.45 12.72 -1.64
N PHE A 17 5.00 13.32 -2.69
CA PHE A 17 5.34 14.74 -2.66
C PHE A 17 4.09 15.57 -2.94
N ILE A 18 3.88 16.58 -2.10
CA ILE A 18 2.94 17.68 -2.36
C ILE A 18 3.75 18.94 -2.59
N ALA A 19 3.30 19.77 -3.52
CA ALA A 19 3.85 21.11 -3.71
C ALA A 19 3.02 22.08 -2.87
N ASP A 20 3.69 22.91 -2.07
CA ASP A 20 3.04 24.06 -1.45
C ASP A 20 2.83 25.19 -2.48
N SER A 21 2.16 26.25 -2.06
CA SER A 21 1.89 27.47 -2.81
C SER A 21 3.16 28.11 -3.38
N ASP A 22 4.29 28.00 -2.65
CA ASP A 22 5.61 28.46 -3.07
C ASP A 22 6.35 27.49 -4.01
N GLY A 23 5.75 26.33 -4.34
CA GLY A 23 6.33 25.31 -5.21
C GLY A 23 7.28 24.32 -4.53
N GLU A 24 7.54 24.51 -3.24
CA GLU A 24 8.39 23.61 -2.45
C GLU A 24 7.75 22.22 -2.28
N ARG A 25 8.52 21.17 -2.54
CA ARG A 25 8.05 19.78 -2.50
C ARG A 25 8.28 19.18 -1.13
N THR A 26 7.19 18.91 -0.41
CA THR A 26 7.25 18.24 0.89
C THR A 26 6.77 16.80 0.76
N TRP A 27 7.51 15.85 1.34
CA TRP A 27 7.06 14.47 1.45
C TRP A 27 6.04 14.32 2.58
N VAL A 28 4.86 13.81 2.26
CA VAL A 28 3.82 13.51 3.25
C VAL A 28 3.59 12.01 3.36
N ASN A 29 3.42 11.52 4.58
CA ASN A 29 3.07 10.13 4.85
C ASN A 29 1.55 9.96 4.83
N PHE A 30 1.09 8.93 4.14
CA PHE A 30 -0.32 8.57 4.09
C PHE A 30 -0.64 7.54 5.17
N LYS A 31 -1.47 7.94 6.14
CA LYS A 31 -2.03 7.05 7.14
C LYS A 31 -3.42 6.62 6.71
N TYR A 32 -3.61 5.33 6.49
CA TYR A 32 -4.91 4.76 6.17
C TYR A 32 -5.58 4.26 7.45
N GLU A 33 -6.71 4.84 7.82
CA GLU A 33 -7.51 4.40 8.96
C GLU A 33 -8.68 3.51 8.49
N ARG A 34 -9.04 2.50 9.30
CA ARG A 34 -10.14 1.55 9.02
C ARG A 34 -9.99 0.80 7.70
N LEU A 35 -8.76 0.55 7.27
CA LEU A 35 -8.50 -0.22 6.07
C LEU A 35 -8.89 -1.69 6.31
N PRO A 36 -9.74 -2.30 5.46
CA PRO A 36 -10.03 -3.74 5.54
C PRO A 36 -8.75 -4.56 5.31
N ILE A 37 -8.86 -5.89 5.36
CA ILE A 37 -7.76 -6.85 5.24
C ILE A 37 -6.66 -6.36 4.27
N PHE A 38 -5.47 -6.11 4.81
CA PHE A 38 -4.33 -5.52 4.11
C PHE A 38 -3.07 -6.37 4.28
N CYS A 39 -2.36 -6.60 3.18
CA CYS A 39 -1.13 -7.36 3.21
C CYS A 39 0.08 -6.43 3.36
N HIS A 40 0.75 -6.48 4.51
CA HIS A 40 1.97 -5.71 4.77
C HIS A 40 3.16 -6.12 3.89
N PHE A 41 3.14 -7.33 3.33
CA PHE A 41 4.20 -7.84 2.47
C PHE A 41 4.11 -7.28 1.04
N CYS A 42 2.96 -7.40 0.38
CA CYS A 42 2.79 -6.94 -1.01
C CYS A 42 2.14 -5.56 -1.14
N GLY A 43 1.67 -4.96 -0.03
CA GLY A 43 1.08 -3.63 0.00
C GLY A 43 -0.33 -3.52 -0.57
N HIS A 44 -1.00 -4.62 -0.91
CA HIS A 44 -2.34 -4.61 -1.49
C HIS A 44 -3.44 -4.77 -0.44
N PRO A 45 -4.54 -4.01 -0.55
CA PRO A 45 -5.77 -4.31 0.16
C PRO A 45 -6.45 -5.51 -0.50
N ARG A 46 -7.18 -6.34 0.28
CA ARG A 46 -8.04 -7.50 -0.08
C ARG A 46 -7.63 -8.82 0.57
N HIS A 47 -6.37 -8.99 0.96
CA HIS A 47 -5.88 -10.26 1.50
C HIS A 47 -4.84 -10.02 2.60
N ASP A 48 -4.67 -10.99 3.49
CA ASP A 48 -3.65 -10.99 4.53
C ASP A 48 -2.41 -11.79 4.06
N LEU A 49 -1.37 -11.83 4.90
CA LEU A 49 -0.12 -12.52 4.58
C LEU A 49 -0.32 -14.01 4.23
N ASN A 50 -1.29 -14.68 4.87
CA ASN A 50 -1.60 -16.10 4.64
C ASN A 50 -2.40 -16.35 3.38
N HIS A 51 -2.84 -15.31 2.68
CA HIS A 51 -3.50 -15.42 1.37
C HIS A 51 -2.73 -14.66 0.29
N CYS A 52 -1.49 -14.27 0.57
CA CYS A 52 -0.66 -13.50 -0.34
C CYS A 52 0.12 -14.42 -1.29
N VAL A 53 -0.28 -14.43 -2.57
CA VAL A 53 0.37 -15.23 -3.62
C VAL A 53 1.87 -14.90 -3.71
N SER A 54 2.24 -13.61 -3.66
CA SER A 54 3.64 -13.19 -3.68
C SER A 54 4.43 -13.71 -2.47
N HIS A 55 3.81 -13.75 -1.28
CA HIS A 55 4.43 -14.29 -0.07
C HIS A 55 4.63 -15.80 -0.17
N PHE A 56 3.64 -16.55 -0.67
CA PHE A 56 3.78 -17.99 -0.89
C PHE A 56 4.82 -18.31 -1.96
N ALA A 57 4.85 -17.55 -3.05
CA ALA A 57 5.86 -17.69 -4.08
C ALA A 57 7.26 -17.44 -3.49
N ALA A 58 7.46 -16.38 -2.72
CA ALA A 58 8.73 -16.11 -2.05
C ALA A 58 9.13 -17.24 -1.07
N LYS A 59 8.18 -17.75 -0.27
CA LYS A 59 8.43 -18.86 0.66
C LYS A 59 8.84 -20.15 -0.05
N LYS A 60 8.31 -20.42 -1.24
CA LYS A 60 8.66 -21.60 -2.04
C LYS A 60 10.05 -21.49 -2.69
N ASN A 61 10.50 -20.28 -3.03
CA ASN A 61 11.82 -20.03 -3.60
C ASN A 61 12.98 -20.08 -2.58
N GLY A 62 12.68 -20.16 -1.27
CA GLY A 62 13.66 -20.37 -0.21
C GLY A 62 13.70 -21.80 0.34
N GLY A 63 13.04 -22.75 -0.33
CA GLY A 63 12.94 -24.14 0.11
C GLY A 63 13.74 -25.09 -0.79
N CYS A 64 14.91 -25.50 -0.26
CA CYS A 64 15.97 -26.36 -0.81
C CYS A 64 16.89 -25.73 -1.84
#